data_AF-A0A5C1Q0C2-F1
#
_entry.id   AF-A0A5C1Q0C2-F1
#
_cell.length_a   1.000
_cell.length_b   1.000
_cell.length_c   1.000
_cell.angle_alpha   90.00
_cell.angle_beta   90.00
_cell.angle_gamma   90.00
#
_symmetry.space_group_name_H-M   'P 1'
#
loop_
_entity.id
_entity.type
_entity.pdbx_description
1 polymer ?
#
loop_
_entity_poly.entity_id
_entity_poly.type
_entity_poly.pdbx_seq_one_letter_code
_entity_poly.pdbx_strand_id
1 'polypeptide(L)' 'MPAKTCEAQHYELRFRSLHNEGRGLSFPCDERGEVPLDQLSERAVMNYLYARACIGIEYAYPAIMLSDHLH' A
#
# COMPACT_ATOMS: atom_id res chain seq x y z
N MET A 1 -10.42 1.71 31.15
CA MET A 1 -9.99 0.98 29.94
C MET A 1 -9.36 2.00 28.98
N PRO A 2 -8.02 2.16 28.90
CA PRO A 2 -7.43 3.02 27.88
C PRO A 2 -7.32 2.20 26.58
N ALA A 3 -8.02 2.62 25.52
CA ALA A 3 -7.77 2.12 24.18
C ALA A 3 -6.34 2.50 23.82
N LYS A 4 -5.48 1.50 23.60
CA LYS A 4 -4.07 1.68 23.28
C LYS A 4 -3.94 2.54 22.03
N THR A 5 -3.40 3.74 22.17
CA THR A 5 -2.52 4.34 21.17
C THR A 5 -1.24 3.52 21.18
N CYS A 6 -1.26 2.36 20.54
CA CYS A 6 -0.04 1.66 20.16
C CYS A 6 0.53 2.41 18.96
N GLU A 7 1.83 2.72 19.01
CA GLU A 7 2.60 3.31 17.92
C GLU A 7 2.09 2.77 16.58
N ALA A 8 1.53 3.65 15.76
CA ALA A 8 0.93 3.28 14.50
C ALA A 8 2.06 2.71 13.63
N GLN A 9 2.22 1.39 13.60
CA GLN A 9 3.01 0.74 12.58
C GLN A 9 2.27 1.01 11.28
N HIS A 10 2.77 1.97 10.49
CA HIS A 10 2.17 2.32 9.22
C HIS A 10 2.48 1.16 8.27
N TYR A 11 1.48 0.35 7.95
CA TYR A 11 1.65 -0.66 6.91
C TYR A 11 1.42 0.00 5.55
N GLU A 12 2.21 -0.43 4.58
CA GLU A 12 2.08 -0.01 3.19
C GLU A 12 2.02 -1.21 2.29
N LEU A 13 1.03 -1.19 1.40
CA LEU A 13 0.88 -2.14 0.33
C LEU A 13 1.70 -1.67 -0.87
N ARG A 14 2.85 -2.32 -1.10
CA ARG A 14 3.75 -1.97 -2.20
C ARG A 14 3.54 -2.87 -3.41
N PHE A 15 3.22 -2.24 -4.53
CA PHE A 15 3.20 -2.80 -5.87
C PHE A 15 4.57 -2.57 -6.51
N ARG A 16 5.38 -3.61 -6.64
CA ARG A 16 6.66 -3.53 -7.37
C ARG A 16 6.40 -3.67 -8.88
N SER A 17 6.89 -2.75 -9.70
CA SER A 17 6.83 -2.93 -11.16
C SER A 17 7.76 -4.05 -11.60
N LEU A 18 7.27 -4.96 -12.44
CA LEU A 18 8.05 -6.08 -13.00
C LEU A 18 9.02 -5.61 -14.09
N HIS A 19 8.66 -4.55 -14.80
CA HIS A 19 9.44 -4.04 -15.93
C HIS A 19 10.45 -2.95 -15.55
N ASN A 20 10.25 -2.27 -14.42
CA ASN A 20 11.02 -1.07 -14.08
C ASN A 20 11.07 -0.86 -12.56
N GLU A 21 12.11 -1.37 -11.90
CA GLU A 21 12.24 -1.44 -10.43
C GLU A 21 12.07 -0.09 -9.69
N GLY A 22 12.23 1.04 -10.39
CA GLY A 22 12.06 2.39 -9.84
C GLY A 22 10.63 2.98 -9.85
N ARG A 23 9.62 2.29 -10.41
CA ARG A 23 8.22 2.81 -10.49
C ARG A 23 7.22 2.01 -9.65
N GLY A 24 7.64 1.55 -8.48
CA GLY A 24 6.70 0.93 -7.55
C GLY A 24 5.68 1.95 -7.01
N LEU A 25 4.43 1.53 -6.83
CA LEU A 25 3.40 2.30 -6.13
C LEU A 25 3.26 1.73 -4.72
N SER A 26 3.30 2.59 -3.70
CA SER A 26 2.92 2.22 -2.34
C SER A 26 1.65 2.94 -1.93
N PHE A 27 0.79 2.22 -1.23
CA PHE A 27 -0.45 2.74 -0.67
C PHE A 27 -0.49 2.39 0.81
N PRO A 28 -0.95 3.30 1.69
CA PRO A 28 -1.16 2.97 3.09
C PRO A 28 -2.19 1.85 3.21
N CYS A 29 -1.90 0.84 4.01
CA CYS A 29 -2.82 -0.27 4.30
C CYS A 29 -2.82 -0.57 5.80
N ASP A 30 -3.73 -1.44 6.21
CA ASP A 30 -3.74 -1.99 7.57
C ASP A 30 -2.84 -3.24 7.68
N GLU A 31 -2.78 -3.80 8.88
CA GLU A 31 -2.06 -5.05 9.19
C GLU A 31 -2.55 -6.26 8.38
N ARG A 32 -3.76 -6.19 7.83
CA ARG A 32 -4.40 -7.23 7.02
C ARG A 32 -4.12 -7.04 5.53
N GLY A 33 -3.52 -5.91 5.14
CA GLY A 33 -3.28 -5.52 3.75
C GLY A 33 -4.49 -4.86 3.07
N GLU A 34 -5.51 -4.47 3.83
CA GLU A 34 -6.65 -3.71 3.35
C GLU A 34 -6.26 -2.24 3.22
N VAL A 35 -6.35 -1.72 1.99
CA VAL A 35 -6.13 -0.31 1.69
C VAL A 35 -7.45 0.43 1.90
N PRO A 36 -7.54 1.38 2.85
CA PRO A 36 -8.76 2.15 3.09
C PRO A 36 -8.97 3.16 1.96
N LEU A 37 -9.72 2.75 0.92
CA LEU A 37 -10.01 3.59 -0.25
C LEU A 37 -10.75 4.87 0.12
N ASP A 38 -11.54 4.82 1.18
CA ASP A 38 -12.28 5.93 1.78
C ASP A 38 -11.37 7.02 2.37
N GLN A 39 -10.13 6.69 2.71
CA GLN A 39 -9.12 7.65 3.17
C GLN A 39 -8.23 8.15 2.03
N LEU A 40 -8.36 7.58 0.83
CA LEU A 40 -7.59 7.96 -0.35
C LEU A 40 -8.34 8.98 -1.21
N SER A 41 -7.59 9.84 -1.89
CA SER A 41 -8.16 10.69 -2.95
C SER A 41 -8.57 9.85 -4.17
N GLU A 42 -9.54 10.32 -4.95
CA GLU A 42 -10.03 9.62 -6.16
C GLU A 42 -8.89 9.21 -7.12
N ARG A 43 -7.87 10.06 -7.29
CA ARG A 43 -6.68 9.75 -8.10
C ARG A 43 -5.87 8.58 -7.54
N ALA A 44 -5.72 8.50 -6.22
CA ALA A 44 -5.02 7.39 -5.57
C ALA A 44 -5.83 6.09 -5.67
N VAL A 45 -7.16 6.17 -5.52
CA VAL A 45 -8.06 5.02 -5.74
C VAL A 45 -7.95 4.51 -7.18
N MET A 46 -7.96 5.40 -8.18
CA MET A 46 -7.77 5.04 -9.59
C MET A 46 -6.42 4.35 -9.82
N ASN A 47 -5.33 4.90 -9.27
CA ASN A 47 -4.01 4.29 -9.38
C ASN A 47 -3.96 2.91 -8.70
N TYR A 48 -4.61 2.74 -7.55
CA TYR A 48 -4.70 1.47 -6.84
C TYR A 48 -5.45 0.42 -7.66
N LEU A 49 -6.62 0.77 -8.19
CA LEU A 49 -7.41 -0.14 -9.04
C LEU A 49 -6.65 -0.52 -10.31
N TYR A 50 -5.96 0.43 -10.94
CA TYR A 50 -5.11 0.17 -12.10
C TYR A 50 -3.96 -0.78 -11.75
N ALA A 51 -3.21 -0.50 -10.68
CA ALA A 51 -2.12 -1.36 -10.23
C ALA A 51 -2.60 -2.78 -9.91
N ARG A 52 -3.78 -2.90 -9.28
CA ARG A 52 -4.42 -4.18 -8.95
C ARG A 52 -4.87 -4.95 -10.20
N ALA A 53 -5.40 -4.27 -11.21
CA ALA A 53 -5.77 -4.88 -12.48
C ALA A 53 -4.54 -5.37 -13.27
N CYS A 54 -3.41 -4.69 -13.12
CA CYS A 54 -2.15 -5.00 -13.80
C CYS A 54 -1.22 -5.93 -12.99
N ILE A 55 -1.68 -6.53 -11.88
CA ILE A 55 -0.91 -7.55 -11.13
C ILE A 55 -0.66 -8.77 -12.03
N GLY A 56 0.57 -9.26 -12.04
CA GLY A 56 1.01 -10.39 -12.86
C GLY A 56 1.29 -10.03 -14.31
N ILE A 57 0.97 -8.81 -14.73
CA ILE A 57 1.26 -8.28 -16.08
C ILE A 57 2.37 -7.24 -15.97
N GLU A 58 2.10 -6.09 -15.34
CA GLU A 58 3.07 -5.00 -15.18
C GLU A 58 3.58 -4.83 -13.75
N TYR A 59 2.79 -5.26 -12.77
CA TYR A 59 3.12 -5.18 -11.35
C TYR A 59 3.19 -6.58 -10.74
N ALA A 60 4.11 -6.78 -9.81
CA ALA A 60 4.18 -7.98 -8.99
C ALA A 60 3.02 -8.03 -8.01
N TYR A 61 2.79 -9.21 -7.41
CA TYR A 61 1.86 -9.32 -6.30
C TYR A 61 2.21 -8.32 -5.19
N PRO A 62 1.21 -7.58 -4.67
CA PRO A 62 1.44 -6.58 -3.66
C PRO A 62 1.98 -7.23 -2.39
N ALA A 63 3.00 -6.61 -1.80
CA ALA A 63 3.57 -7.03 -0.54
C ALA A 63 3.27 -5.99 0.53
N ILE A 64 2.76 -6.45 1.67
CA ILE A 64 2.59 -5.62 2.87
C ILE A 64 3.98 -5.41 3.46
N MET A 65 4.38 -4.14 3.60
CA MET A 65 5.61 -3.76 4.27
C MET A 65 5.32 -2.80 5.39
N LEU A 66 6.13 -2.89 6.44
CA LEU A 66 6.17 -1.89 7.48
C LEU A 66 6.85 -0.65 6.91
N SER A 67 6.11 0.46 6.86
CA SER A 67 6.66 1.79 6.66
C SER A 67 7.29 2.20 7.99
N ASP A 68 8.53 1.75 8.16
CA ASP A 68 9.32 2.10 9.32
C ASP A 68 9.74 3.57 9.17
N HIS A 69 8.91 4.45 9.73
CA HIS A 69 9.21 5.87 9.84
C HIS A 69 10.28 6.03 10.95
N LEU A 70 11.49 5.54 10.68
CA LEU A 70 12.62 5.61 11.61
C LEU A 70 12.99 7.10 11.76
N HIS A 71 12.70 7.65 12.94
CA HIS A 71 13.05 9.01 13.39
C HIS A 71 14.57 9.24 13.42
#